data_AF-A0A843XC95-F1
#
_entry.id   AF-A0A843XC95-F1
#
_cell.length_a   1.000
_cell.length_b   1.000
_cell.length_c   1.000
_cell.angle_alpha   90.00
_cell.angle_beta   90.00
_cell.angle_gamma   90.00
#
_symmetry.space_group_name_H-M   'P 1'
#
loop_
_entity.id
_entity.type
_entity.pdbx_description
1 polymer ?
#
loop_
_entity_poly.entity_id
_entity_poly.type
_entity_poly.pdbx_seq_one_letter_code
_entity_poly.pdbx_strand_id
1 'polypeptide(L)' 'MQGLVHAMQTQAQTTAALQAQESADVWWSSVLRTQFADGAMDVAWAEFIRLFRAKYIPEHVQDRME' A
#
# COMPACT_ATOMS: atom_id res chain seq x y z
N MET A 1 14.86 31.75 1.04
CA MET A 1 14.86 30.49 0.27
C MET A 1 14.43 29.26 1.08
N GLN A 2 14.75 29.14 2.38
CA GLN A 2 14.39 27.96 3.18
C GLN A 2 12.88 27.68 3.29
N GLY A 3 12.02 28.70 3.37
CA GLY A 3 10.56 28.52 3.45
C GLY A 3 9.92 27.92 2.19
N LEU A 4 10.46 28.25 1.00
CA LEU A 4 10.00 27.68 -0.27
C LEU A 4 10.39 26.20 -0.41
N VAL A 5 11.60 25.84 0.03
CA VAL A 5 12.07 24.44 0.05
C VAL A 5 11.18 23.59 0.96
N HIS A 6 10.84 24.09 2.15
CA HIS A 6 9.97 23.38 3.07
C HIS A 6 8.57 23.18 2.47
N ALA A 7 7.97 24.23 1.89
CA ALA A 7 6.64 24.14 1.27
C ALA A 7 6.62 23.14 0.09
N MET A 8 7.64 23.16 -0.77
CA MET A 8 7.77 22.21 -1.88
C MET A 8 7.94 20.77 -1.39
N GLN A 9 8.68 20.57 -0.30
CA GLN A 9 8.87 19.25 0.30
C GLN A 9 7.58 18.71 0.92
N THR A 10 6.82 19.55 1.64
CA THR A 10 5.49 19.18 2.15
C THR A 10 4.52 18.84 1.02
N GLN A 11 4.56 19.60 -0.09
CA GLN A 11 3.72 19.33 -1.25
C GLN A 11 4.09 17.98 -1.90
N ALA A 12 5.38 17.72 -2.12
CA ALA A 12 5.85 16.46 -2.68
C ALA A 12 5.47 15.25 -1.82
N GLN A 13 5.59 15.37 -0.49
CA GLN A 13 5.18 14.33 0.45
C GLN A 13 3.68 14.06 0.40
N THR A 14 2.87 15.12 0.33
CA THR A 14 1.41 15.00 0.21
C THR A 14 1.02 14.30 -1.09
N THR A 15 1.62 14.70 -2.21
CA THR A 15 1.36 14.05 -3.51
C THR A 15 1.77 12.59 -3.52
N ALA A 16 2.95 12.27 -2.97
CA ALA A 16 3.41 10.88 -2.87
C ALA A 16 2.48 10.03 -2.01
N ALA A 17 1.97 10.57 -0.90
CA ALA A 17 1.01 9.87 -0.05
C ALA A 17 -0.32 9.59 -0.76
N LEU A 18 -0.87 10.57 -1.49
CA LEU A 18 -2.09 10.40 -2.27
C LEU A 18 -1.93 9.34 -3.37
N GLN A 19 -0.81 9.39 -4.11
CA GLN A 19 -0.51 8.39 -5.14
C GLN A 19 -0.35 6.99 -4.56
N ALA A 20 0.29 6.87 -3.40
CA ALA A 20 0.42 5.59 -2.70
C ALA A 20 -0.95 5.05 -2.26
N GLN A 21 -1.83 5.91 -1.76
CA GLN A 21 -3.20 5.54 -1.39
C GLN A 21 -4.00 5.07 -2.60
N GLU A 22 -4.03 5.85 -3.69
CA GLU A 22 -4.75 5.47 -4.92
C GLU A 22 -4.24 4.14 -5.48
N SER A 23 -2.92 3.94 -5.46
CA SER A 23 -2.30 2.69 -5.90
C SER A 23 -2.70 1.50 -5.02
N ALA A 24 -2.75 1.69 -3.70
CA ALA A 24 -3.19 0.67 -2.75
C ALA A 24 -4.66 0.30 -2.92
N ASP A 25 -5.54 1.28 -3.13
CA ASP A 25 -6.98 1.05 -3.32
C ASP A 25 -7.26 0.27 -4.61
N VAL A 26 -6.60 0.63 -5.71
CA VAL A 26 -6.70 -0.07 -6.99
C VAL A 26 -6.20 -1.51 -6.86
N TRP A 27 -5.04 -1.70 -6.22
CA TRP A 27 -4.49 -3.03 -6.00
C TRP A 27 -5.42 -3.90 -5.15
N TRP A 28 -5.89 -3.40 -4.01
CA TRP A 28 -6.71 -4.18 -3.10
C TRP A 28 -8.04 -4.56 -3.74
N SER A 29 -8.69 -3.62 -4.45
CA SER A 29 -9.91 -3.90 -5.22
C SER A 29 -9.71 -4.97 -6.30
N SER A 30 -8.54 -5.00 -6.93
CA SER A 30 -8.18 -6.02 -7.92
C SER A 30 -7.98 -7.40 -7.28
N VAL A 31 -7.28 -7.45 -6.13
CA VAL A 31 -7.07 -8.69 -5.36
C VAL A 31 -8.40 -9.28 -4.91
N LEU A 32 -9.29 -8.46 -4.33
CA LEU A 32 -10.62 -8.89 -3.90
C LEU A 32 -11.45 -9.48 -5.03
N ARG A 33 -11.32 -8.96 -6.25
CA ARG A 33 -12.07 -9.47 -7.42
C ARG A 33 -11.47 -10.73 -8.03
N THR A 34 -10.14 -10.90 -7.95
CA THR A 34 -9.41 -11.92 -8.71
C THR A 34 -9.05 -13.14 -7.87
N GLN A 35 -8.75 -12.95 -6.58
CA GLN A 35 -8.30 -14.01 -5.68
C GLN A 35 -9.40 -14.48 -4.73
N PHE A 36 -10.44 -13.68 -4.54
CA PHE A 36 -11.58 -14.03 -3.71
C PHE A 36 -12.85 -14.08 -4.57
N ALA A 37 -13.64 -15.15 -4.44
CA ALA A 37 -14.89 -15.30 -5.17
C ALA A 37 -15.86 -14.15 -4.83
N ASP A 38 -16.42 -13.51 -5.86
CA ASP A 38 -17.41 -12.41 -5.78
C ASP A 38 -17.12 -11.34 -4.72
N GLY A 39 -15.87 -10.86 -4.64
CA GLY A 39 -15.53 -9.70 -3.82
C GLY A 39 -15.77 -9.95 -2.33
N ALA A 40 -15.14 -11.02 -1.80
CA ALA A 40 -15.28 -11.47 -0.41
C ALA A 40 -15.52 -10.34 0.59
N MET A 41 -16.67 -10.40 1.26
CA MET A 41 -17.04 -9.44 2.30
C MET A 41 -16.24 -9.62 3.59
N ASP A 42 -15.59 -10.77 3.76
CA ASP A 42 -14.81 -11.09 4.96
C ASP A 42 -13.50 -11.78 4.57
N VAL A 43 -12.39 -11.05 4.72
CA VAL A 43 -11.04 -11.56 4.45
C VAL A 43 -10.33 -11.70 5.78
N ALA A 44 -9.86 -12.91 6.08
CA ALA A 44 -9.08 -13.15 7.28
C ALA A 44 -7.86 -12.23 7.33
N TRP A 45 -7.63 -11.57 8.47
CA TRP A 45 -6.54 -10.61 8.63
C TRP A 45 -5.16 -11.19 8.28
N ALA A 46 -4.92 -12.45 8.64
CA ALA A 46 -3.67 -13.14 8.30
C ALA A 46 -3.44 -13.24 6.78
N GLU A 47 -4.51 -13.45 6.02
CA GLU A 47 -4.45 -13.57 4.56
C GLU A 47 -4.21 -12.21 3.91
N PHE A 48 -4.86 -11.16 4.41
CA PHE A 48 -4.53 -9.78 4.02
C PHE A 48 -3.05 -9.47 4.24
N ILE A 49 -2.52 -9.73 5.44
CA ILE A 49 -1.12 -9.46 5.77
C ILE A 49 -0.16 -10.21 4.85
N ARG A 50 -0.45 -11.48 4.55
CA ARG A 50 0.34 -12.30 3.63
C ARG A 50 0.42 -11.66 2.24
N LEU A 51 -0.72 -11.26 1.68
CA LEU A 51 -0.81 -10.63 0.36
C LEU A 51 -0.19 -9.23 0.33
N PHE A 52 -0.39 -8.44 1.38
CA PHE A 52 0.19 -7.11 1.53
C PHE A 52 1.71 -7.16 1.59
N ARG A 53 2.28 -8.05 2.42
CA ARG A 53 3.73 -8.22 2.52
C ARG A 53 4.33 -8.59 1.16
N ALA A 54 3.76 -9.59 0.48
CA ALA A 54 4.21 -10.01 -0.84
C ALA A 54 4.21 -8.88 -1.88
N LYS A 55 3.27 -7.92 -1.80
CA LYS A 55 3.17 -6.82 -2.75
C LYS A 55 4.08 -5.63 -2.44
N TYR A 56 4.15 -5.21 -1.17
CA TYR A 56 4.74 -3.93 -0.78
C TYR A 56 6.04 -4.05 0.00
N ILE A 57 6.34 -5.23 0.56
CA ILE A 57 7.54 -5.44 1.37
C ILE A 57 8.50 -6.31 0.57
N PRO A 58 9.70 -5.82 0.24
CA PRO A 58 10.71 -6.65 -0.42
C PRO A 58 11.06 -7.89 0.40
N GLU A 59 11.28 -9.03 -0.25
CA GLU A 59 11.55 -10.33 0.40
C GLU A 59 12.67 -10.22 1.46
N HIS A 60 13.77 -9.55 1.12
CA HIS A 60 14.92 -9.35 2.03
C HIS A 60 14.60 -8.53 3.30
N VAL A 61 13.45 -7.84 3.35
CA VAL A 61 12.94 -7.14 4.55
C VAL A 61 11.98 -8.03 5.33
N GLN A 62 11.25 -8.92 4.66
CA GLN A 62 10.31 -9.85 5.30
C GLN A 62 11.04 -10.85 6.21
N ASP A 63 12.20 -11.34 5.78
CA ASP A 63 13.06 -12.28 6.55
C ASP A 63 13.52 -11.71 7.90
N ARG A 64 13.41 -10.39 8.10
CA ARG A 64 13.81 -9.69 9.33
C ARG A 64 12.63 -9.34 10.24
N MET A 65 11.39 -9.70 9.85
CA MET A 65 10.15 -9.39 10.57
C MET A 65 9.57 -10.59 11.33
N GLU A 66 10.19 -11.77 11.23
CA GLU A 66 9.93 -12.96 12.07
C GLU A 66 10.69 -12.89 13.41
#